data_AF-A0AA40GHH3-F1
#
_entry.id   AF-A0AA40GHH3-F1
#
_cell.length_a   1.000
_cell.length_b   1.000
_cell.length_c   1.000
_cell.angle_alpha   90.00
_cell.angle_beta   90.00
_cell.angle_gamma   90.00
#
_symmetry.space_group_name_H-M   'P 1'
#
loop_
_entity.id
_entity.type
_entity.pdbx_description
1 polymer ?
#
loop_
_entity_poly.entity_id
_entity_poly.type
_entity_poly.pdbx_seq_one_letter_code
_entity_poly.pdbx_strand_id
1 'polypeptide(L)'
;MRKIRHNHYTAQLLTGHGNIKSTLHRLKLSDTDLCRCGQKDTVEHIIYNCKEEQAERKKMVEEIATLGTPWPCTLAELSRTTTIVHLTRFAEMVLKKENSQGSKARKHVRKQERRDNTVEAAQAQSKDCECTR
;
A
#
# COMPACT_ATOMS: atom_id res chain seq x y z
N MET A 1 4.02 14.73 -29.81
CA MET A 1 3.42 14.68 -28.45
C MET A 1 3.78 13.37 -27.78
N ARG A 2 4.51 13.41 -26.65
CA ARG A 2 4.84 12.20 -25.87
C ARG A 2 3.64 11.86 -24.98
N LYS A 3 2.92 10.77 -25.25
CA LYS A 3 1.80 10.33 -24.40
C LYS A 3 2.35 9.87 -23.05
N ILE A 4 2.07 10.61 -21.99
CA ILE A 4 2.41 10.19 -20.63
C ILE A 4 1.32 9.22 -20.17
N ARG A 5 1.69 7.99 -19.85
CA ARG A 5 0.77 7.02 -19.23
C ARG A 5 0.92 7.14 -17.72
N HIS A 6 -0.02 7.81 -17.06
CA HIS A 6 -0.15 7.76 -15.61
C HIS A 6 -0.92 6.49 -15.23
N ASN A 7 -0.48 5.81 -14.18
CA ASN A 7 -1.17 4.64 -13.64
C ASN A 7 -1.93 4.97 -12.36
N HIS A 8 -2.75 4.02 -11.90
CA HIS A 8 -3.51 4.18 -10.66
C HIS A 8 -2.62 4.33 -9.41
N TYR A 9 -1.38 3.82 -9.40
CA TYR A 9 -0.45 4.03 -8.27
C TYR A 9 -0.03 5.49 -8.13
N THR A 10 0.23 6.15 -9.26
CA THR A 10 0.60 7.57 -9.29
C THR A 10 -0.55 8.44 -8.79
N ALA A 11 -1.77 8.14 -9.24
CA ALA A 11 -2.96 8.84 -8.78
C ALA A 11 -3.17 8.69 -7.26
N GLN A 12 -2.89 7.51 -6.69
CA GLN A 12 -2.99 7.30 -5.25
C GLN A 12 -2.01 8.19 -4.47
N LEU A 13 -0.75 8.28 -4.92
CA LEU A 13 0.23 9.16 -4.29
C LEU A 13 -0.11 10.65 -4.47
N LEU A 14 -0.61 11.07 -5.63
CA LEU A 14 -0.95 12.48 -5.86
C LEU A 14 -2.18 12.94 -5.07
N THR A 15 -3.13 12.04 -4.83
CA THR A 15 -4.42 12.39 -4.22
C THR A 15 -4.53 11.96 -2.75
N GLY A 16 -3.64 11.10 -2.27
CA GLY A 16 -3.75 10.47 -0.95
C GLY A 16 -4.92 9.48 -0.81
N HIS A 17 -5.57 9.12 -1.92
CA HIS A 17 -6.65 8.15 -1.94
C HIS A 17 -6.15 6.76 -2.35
N GLY A 18 -6.85 5.70 -1.94
CA GLY A 18 -6.53 4.32 -2.29
C GLY A 18 -5.86 3.54 -1.16
N ASN A 19 -4.86 2.71 -1.49
CA ASN A 19 -4.20 1.80 -0.56
C ASN A 19 -3.12 2.51 0.26
N ILE A 20 -3.54 3.52 1.02
CA ILE A 20 -2.74 4.26 1.99
C ILE A 20 -3.40 4.05 3.34
N LYS A 21 -2.70 3.47 4.31
CA LYS A 21 -3.32 2.98 5.54
C LYS A 21 -3.93 4.10 6.38
N SER A 22 -3.36 5.31 6.39
CA SER A 22 -4.02 6.44 7.08
C SER A 22 -5.39 6.78 6.51
N THR A 23 -5.54 6.74 5.17
CA THR A 23 -6.83 6.93 4.50
C THR A 23 -7.75 5.75 4.74
N LEU A 24 -7.27 4.51 4.64
CA LEU A 24 -8.07 3.31 4.90
C LEU A 24 -8.57 3.26 6.35
N HIS A 25 -7.71 3.55 7.32
CA HIS A 25 -8.06 3.60 8.74
C HIS A 25 -9.11 4.67 9.03
N ARG A 26 -8.96 5.87 8.45
CA ARG A 26 -9.99 6.93 8.54
C ARG A 26 -11.34 6.48 7.99
N LEU A 27 -11.34 5.68 6.93
CA LEU A 27 -12.54 5.09 6.34
C LEU A 27 -13.00 3.79 7.04
N LYS A 28 -12.34 3.38 8.13
CA LYS A 28 -12.60 2.13 8.88
C LYS A 28 -12.44 0.86 8.03
N LEU A 29 -11.54 0.89 7.06
CA LEU A 29 -11.19 -0.23 6.16
C LEU A 29 -9.84 -0.90 6.51
N SER A 30 -9.15 -0.39 7.54
CA SER A 30 -7.93 -0.98 8.09
C SER A 30 -7.89 -0.75 9.60
N ASP A 31 -7.40 -1.72 10.36
CA ASP A 31 -7.27 -1.65 11.82
C ASP A 31 -6.11 -0.77 12.29
N THR A 32 -5.23 -0.35 11.38
CA THR A 32 -4.06 0.45 11.68
C THR A 32 -3.81 1.50 10.61
N ASP A 33 -3.34 2.68 11.01
CA ASP A 33 -2.86 3.73 10.11
C ASP A 33 -1.33 3.70 9.94
N LEU A 34 -0.64 2.67 10.45
CA LEU A 34 0.82 2.61 10.50
C LEU A 34 1.43 1.88 9.30
N CYS A 35 2.47 2.49 8.73
CA CYS A 35 3.38 1.88 7.76
C CYS A 35 4.21 0.78 8.45
N ARG A 36 4.81 -0.13 7.66
CA ARG A 36 5.73 -1.16 8.18
C ARG A 36 6.90 -0.58 8.97
N CYS A 37 7.33 0.64 8.63
CA CYS A 37 8.38 1.33 9.38
C CYS A 37 7.94 1.83 10.77
N GLY A 38 6.67 1.66 11.15
CA GLY A 38 6.09 2.08 12.43
C GLY A 38 5.64 3.54 12.49
N GLN A 39 5.74 4.31 11.40
CA GLN A 39 5.21 5.67 11.32
C GLN A 39 3.85 5.71 10.64
N LYS A 40 3.10 6.79 10.83
CA LYS A 40 1.80 6.99 10.16
C LYS A 40 1.95 6.96 8.64
N ASP A 41 1.16 6.13 7.98
CA ASP A 41 1.24 5.86 6.54
C ASP A 41 0.49 6.94 5.74
N THR A 42 1.15 8.08 5.53
CA THR A 42 0.63 9.18 4.68
C THR A 42 1.40 9.27 3.36
N VAL A 43 0.88 10.02 2.39
CA VAL A 43 1.61 10.31 1.15
C VAL A 43 2.96 10.95 1.42
N GLU A 44 2.98 11.95 2.31
CA GLU A 44 4.21 12.66 2.66
C GLU A 44 5.21 11.72 3.32
N HIS A 45 4.73 10.82 4.18
CA HIS A 45 5.56 9.77 4.74
C HIS A 45 6.16 8.91 3.63
N ILE A 46 5.33 8.37 2.73
CA ILE A 46 5.78 7.49 1.65
C ILE A 46 6.79 8.19 0.73
N ILE A 47 6.54 9.44 0.32
CA ILE A 47 7.35 10.18 -0.66
C ILE A 47 8.62 10.80 -0.06
N TYR A 48 8.61 11.24 1.19
CA TYR A 48 9.73 12.00 1.75
C TYR A 48 10.45 11.29 2.89
N ASN A 49 9.76 10.48 3.71
CA ASN A 49 10.28 10.11 5.04
C ASN A 49 10.41 8.60 5.30
N CYS A 50 9.79 7.74 4.48
CA CYS A 50 9.70 6.31 4.77
C CYS A 50 11.07 5.60 4.72
N LYS A 51 11.49 4.98 5.82
CA LYS A 51 12.77 4.26 5.85
C LYS A 51 12.76 3.02 4.94
N GLU A 52 11.60 2.37 4.81
CA GLU A 52 11.43 1.16 3.96
C GLU A 52 11.60 1.47 2.47
N GLU A 53 11.27 2.68 2.03
CA GLU A 53 11.33 3.06 0.62
C GLU A 53 12.51 4.00 0.32
N GLN A 54 13.53 4.01 1.18
CA GLN A 54 14.69 4.89 1.06
C GLN A 54 15.47 4.63 -0.24
N ALA A 55 15.62 3.37 -0.65
CA ALA A 55 16.35 2.99 -1.86
C ALA A 55 15.64 3.50 -3.13
N GLU A 56 14.32 3.28 -3.21
CA GLU A 56 13.47 3.72 -4.31
C GLU A 56 13.40 5.24 -4.38
N ARG A 57 13.30 5.89 -3.21
CA ARG A 57 13.31 7.35 -3.11
C ARG A 57 14.63 7.93 -3.59
N LYS A 58 15.76 7.39 -3.12
CA LYS A 58 17.10 7.85 -3.54
C LYS A 58 17.23 7.84 -5.05
N LYS A 59 16.81 6.75 -5.70
CA LYS A 59 16.80 6.66 -7.17
C LYS A 59 15.92 7.73 -7.82
N MET A 60 14.70 7.92 -7.32
CA MET A 60 13.80 8.96 -7.83
C MET A 60 14.40 10.37 -7.67
N VAL A 61 15.03 10.65 -6.53
CA VAL A 61 15.67 11.93 -6.22
C VAL A 61 16.86 12.20 -7.15
N GLU A 62 17.71 11.21 -7.37
CA GLU A 62 18.83 11.32 -8.32
C GLU A 62 18.33 11.61 -9.74
N GLU A 63 17.29 10.90 -10.20
CA GLU A 63 16.68 11.14 -11.51
C GLU A 63 16.08 12.55 -11.62
N ILE A 64 15.36 13.03 -10.59
CA ILE A 64 14.80 14.39 -10.54
C ILE A 64 15.89 15.47 -10.51
N ALA A 65 17.00 15.22 -9.81
CA ALA A 65 18.12 16.14 -9.75
C ALA A 65 18.76 16.36 -11.13
N THR A 66 18.80 15.33 -11.99
CA THR A 66 19.27 15.49 -13.39
C THR A 66 18.40 16.44 -14.23
N LEU A 67 17.16 16.69 -13.80
CA LEU A 67 16.24 17.63 -14.43
C LEU A 67 16.36 19.06 -13.87
N GLY A 68 17.32 19.31 -12.96
CA GLY A 68 17.52 20.61 -12.32
C GLY A 68 16.45 20.99 -11.29
N THR A 69 15.65 20.02 -10.82
CA THR A 69 14.65 20.24 -9.77
C THR A 69 15.28 19.93 -8.40
N PRO A 70 15.28 20.87 -7.44
CA PRO A 70 15.85 20.63 -6.11
C PRO A 70 15.02 19.61 -5.32
N TRP A 71 15.66 18.95 -4.35
CA TRP A 71 14.99 18.04 -3.42
C TRP A 71 15.18 18.51 -1.97
N PRO A 72 14.15 18.48 -1.10
CA PRO A 72 12.77 18.07 -1.39
C PRO A 72 12.04 19.10 -2.28
N CYS A 73 11.27 18.60 -3.25
CA CYS A 73 10.33 19.40 -4.02
C CYS A 73 8.90 19.18 -3.54
N THR A 74 8.01 20.06 -3.94
CA THR A 74 6.58 19.97 -3.64
C THR A 74 5.90 18.89 -4.49
N LEU A 75 4.73 18.42 -4.03
CA LEU A 75 3.92 17.49 -4.82
C LEU A 75 3.49 18.09 -6.17
N ALA A 76 3.26 19.41 -6.21
CA ALA A 76 2.96 20.14 -7.45
C ALA A 76 4.13 20.07 -8.44
N GLU A 77 5.36 20.24 -7.96
CA GLU A 77 6.56 20.08 -8.79
C GLU A 77 6.70 18.64 -9.27
N LEU A 78 6.46 17.64 -8.42
CA LEU A 78 6.46 16.23 -8.80
C LEU A 78 5.40 15.88 -9.86
N SER A 79 4.27 16.59 -9.86
CA SER A 79 3.18 16.38 -10.83
C SER A 79 3.46 16.93 -12.24
N ARG A 80 4.55 17.69 -12.43
CA ARG A 80 4.92 18.25 -13.75
C ARG A 80 5.25 17.15 -14.75
N THR A 81 5.02 17.44 -16.03
CA THR A 81 5.27 16.54 -17.17
C THR A 81 6.66 15.91 -17.18
N THR A 82 7.69 16.65 -16.75
CA THR A 82 9.08 16.19 -16.73
C THR A 82 9.37 15.24 -15.57
N THR A 83 8.82 15.50 -14.38
CA THR A 83 9.10 14.76 -13.14
C THR A 83 8.14 13.60 -12.90
N ILE A 84 6.91 13.69 -13.41
CA ILE A 84 5.83 12.74 -13.13
C ILE A 84 6.14 11.32 -13.60
N VAL A 85 7.02 11.15 -14.60
CA VAL A 85 7.49 9.83 -15.04
C VAL A 85 8.34 9.13 -13.97
N HIS A 86 9.10 9.91 -13.19
CA HIS A 86 9.92 9.40 -12.08
C HIS A 86 9.04 9.07 -10.88
N LEU A 87 8.08 9.95 -10.56
CA LEU A 87 7.05 9.65 -9.55
C LEU A 87 6.25 8.40 -9.92
N THR A 88 5.90 8.21 -11.20
CA THR A 88 5.13 7.05 -11.66
C THR A 88 5.88 5.75 -11.40
N ARG A 89 7.18 5.71 -11.74
CA ARG A 89 8.04 4.54 -11.46
C ARG A 89 8.19 4.28 -9.98
N PHE A 90 8.42 5.33 -9.18
CA PHE A 90 8.48 5.23 -7.73
C PHE A 90 7.18 4.65 -7.16
N ALA A 91 6.03 5.17 -7.58
CA ALA A 91 4.71 4.70 -7.14
C ALA A 91 4.47 3.23 -7.47
N GLU A 92 4.88 2.78 -8.66
CA GLU A 92 4.81 1.35 -9.03
C GLU A 92 5.66 0.48 -8.14
N MET A 93 6.90 0.89 -7.85
CA MET A 93 7.81 0.09 -7.02
C MET A 93 7.28 -0.03 -5.59
N VAL A 94 6.81 1.06 -5.00
CA VAL A 94 6.37 1.09 -3.60
C VAL A 94 4.99 0.43 -3.42
N LEU A 95 3.98 0.88 -4.15
CA LEU A 95 2.60 0.45 -3.91
C LEU A 95 2.29 -0.94 -4.47
N LYS A 96 3.04 -1.43 -5.47
CA LYS A 96 2.92 -2.82 -5.93
C LYS A 96 3.42 -3.81 -4.88
N LYS A 97 4.46 -3.45 -4.11
CA LYS A 97 4.92 -4.27 -2.95
C LYS A 97 3.80 -4.39 -1.92
N GLU A 98 3.20 -3.26 -1.53
CA GLU A 98 2.07 -3.22 -0.59
C GLU A 98 0.90 -4.09 -1.04
N ASN A 99 0.45 -3.93 -2.29
CA ASN A 99 -0.66 -4.70 -2.83
C ASN A 99 -0.39 -6.21 -2.85
N SER A 100 0.84 -6.59 -3.17
CA SER A 100 1.27 -7.99 -3.19
C SER A 100 1.27 -8.59 -1.79
N GLN A 101 1.69 -7.84 -0.78
CA GLN A 101 1.67 -8.27 0.61
C GLN A 101 0.25 -8.33 1.18
N GLY A 102 -0.57 -7.30 0.96
CA GLY A 102 -1.97 -7.29 1.39
C GLY A 102 -2.79 -8.42 0.78
N SER A 103 -2.55 -8.74 -0.50
CA SER A 103 -3.20 -9.88 -1.17
C SER A 103 -2.83 -11.22 -0.54
N LYS A 104 -1.57 -11.40 -0.14
CA LYS A 104 -1.10 -12.63 0.55
C LYS A 104 -1.71 -12.74 1.94
N ALA A 105 -1.71 -11.64 2.71
CA ALA A 105 -2.31 -11.60 4.05
C ALA A 105 -3.81 -11.94 4.01
N ARG A 106 -4.59 -11.32 3.11
CA ARG A 106 -6.03 -11.62 2.94
C ARG A 106 -6.30 -13.07 2.57
N LYS A 107 -5.49 -13.66 1.68
CA LYS A 107 -5.62 -15.09 1.32
C LYS A 107 -5.34 -16.00 2.52
N HIS A 108 -4.39 -15.64 3.37
CA HIS A 108 -4.07 -16.40 4.57
C HIS A 108 -5.21 -16.33 5.59
N VAL A 109 -5.69 -15.13 5.93
CA VAL A 109 -6.83 -14.91 6.83
C VAL A 109 -8.05 -15.70 6.36
N ARG A 110 -8.44 -15.57 5.09
CA ARG A 110 -9.60 -16.29 4.53
C ARG A 110 -9.43 -17.81 4.55
N LYS A 111 -8.20 -18.32 4.45
CA LYS A 111 -7.91 -19.76 4.56
C LYS A 111 -8.00 -20.22 6.02
N GLN A 112 -7.56 -19.40 6.96
CA GLN A 112 -7.66 -19.67 8.39
C GLN A 112 -9.12 -19.66 8.86
N GLU A 113 -9.89 -18.62 8.54
CA GLU A 113 -11.33 -18.53 8.86
C GLU A 113 -12.12 -19.74 8.31
N ARG A 114 -11.81 -20.21 7.09
CA ARG A 114 -12.44 -21.41 6.53
C ARG A 114 -12.11 -22.67 7.31
N ARG A 115 -10.87 -22.80 7.80
CA ARG A 115 -10.44 -23.94 8.62
C ARG A 115 -11.14 -23.91 9.97
N ASP A 116 -11.15 -22.76 10.64
CA ASP A 116 -11.76 -22.59 11.94
C ASP A 116 -13.26 -22.89 11.89
N ASN A 117 -13.98 -22.37 10.87
CA ASN A 117 -15.39 -22.72 10.63
C ASN A 117 -15.63 -24.22 10.37
N THR A 118 -14.69 -24.92 9.72
CA THR A 118 -14.82 -26.35 9.45
C THR A 118 -14.62 -27.17 10.73
N VAL A 119 -13.68 -26.76 11.58
CA VAL A 119 -13.45 -27.40 12.89
C VAL A 119 -14.66 -27.19 13.81
N GLU A 120 -15.20 -25.98 13.85
CA GLU A 120 -16.38 -25.66 14.66
C GLU A 120 -17.62 -26.45 14.20
N ALA A 121 -17.83 -26.58 12.89
CA ALA A 121 -18.90 -27.41 12.32
C ALA A 121 -18.76 -28.90 12.68
N ALA A 122 -17.54 -29.45 12.65
CA ALA A 122 -17.28 -30.84 13.03
C ALA A 122 -17.49 -31.08 14.54
N GLN A 123 -17.10 -30.12 15.39
CA GLN A 123 -17.30 -30.20 16.85
C GLN A 123 -18.77 -30.09 17.25
N ALA A 124 -19.57 -29.30 16.54
CA ALA A 124 -21.02 -29.23 16.75
C ALA A 124 -21.68 -30.59 16.44
N GLN A 125 -21.31 -31.21 15.31
CA GLN A 125 -21.84 -32.52 14.90
C GLN A 125 -21.47 -33.67 15.85
N SER A 126 -20.28 -33.64 16.46
CA SER A 126 -19.89 -34.66 17.45
C SER A 126 -20.67 -34.56 18.76
N LYS A 127 -21.06 -33.35 19.17
CA LYS A 127 -21.82 -33.12 20.41
C LYS A 127 -23.28 -33.57 20.29
N ASP A 128 -23.85 -33.49 19.08
CA ASP A 128 -25.21 -33.95 18.82
C ASP A 128 -25.34 -35.50 18.88
N CYS A 129 -24.26 -36.24 18.60
CA CYS A 129 -24.26 -37.71 18.73
C CYS A 129 -24.18 -38.22 20.17
N GLU A 130 -23.71 -37.41 21.13
CA GLU A 130 -23.60 -37.82 22.56
C GLU A 130 -24.93 -37.70 23.32
N CYS A 131 -25.97 -37.05 22.77
CA CYS A 131 -27.26 -36.86 23.44
C CYS A 131 -28.35 -37.90 23.05
N THR A 132 -28.04 -38.86 22.17
CA THR A 132 -28.99 -39.91 21.72
C THR A 132 -28.73 -41.31 22.30
N ARG A 133 -28.01 -41.42 23.42
CA ARG A 133 -27.86 -42.68 24.17
C ARG A 133 -28.54 -42.62 25.53
#